data_AF-A0A3D2LAJ9-F1
#
_entry.id   AF-A0A3D2LAJ9-F1
#
_cell.length_a   1.000
_cell.length_b   1.000
_cell.length_c   1.000
_cell.angle_alpha   90.00
_cell.angle_beta   90.00
_cell.angle_gamma   90.00
#
_symmetry.space_group_name_H-M   'P 1'
#
loop_
_entity.id
_entity.type
_entity.pdbx_description
1 polymer ?
#
loop_
_entity_poly.entity_id
_entity_poly.type
_entity_poly.pdbx_seq_one_letter_code
_entity_poly.pdbx_strand_id
1 'polypeptide(L)'
;MAVDSGVLSDHEIEALLGADAIRTDLPLDEGQVQPASLDLRLAEDAYRLRASFLPGKDRTVAEMLQEPGIHMHRIDLTKEGAVLETGCVYLVPLMESLRLPAGIAARANPKSSTGRIDVFTRLVTNRSRA
;
A
#
# COMPACT_ATOMS: atom_id res chain seq x y z
N MET A 1 14.12 -29.70 -8.62
CA MET A 1 14.56 -29.04 -7.37
C MET A 1 13.31 -28.55 -6.67
N ALA A 2 13.07 -28.97 -5.42
CA ALA A 2 11.93 -28.49 -4.65
C ALA A 2 12.06 -26.96 -4.51
N VAL A 3 11.06 -26.23 -4.97
CA VAL A 3 10.92 -24.81 -4.64
C VAL A 3 10.42 -24.80 -3.21
N ASP A 4 11.30 -24.50 -2.26
CA ASP A 4 10.91 -24.40 -0.87
C ASP A 4 9.91 -23.25 -0.74
N SER A 5 8.66 -23.57 -0.41
CA SER A 5 7.57 -22.60 -0.38
C SER A 5 7.40 -22.10 1.05
N GLY A 6 7.48 -20.79 1.26
CA GLY A 6 7.38 -20.21 2.60
C GLY A 6 7.03 -18.73 2.59
N VAL A 7 6.97 -18.17 3.80
CA VAL A 7 6.91 -16.72 4.01
C VAL A 7 8.33 -16.21 4.11
N LEU A 8 8.62 -15.11 3.42
CA LEU A 8 9.94 -14.48 3.45
C LEU A 8 10.23 -13.90 4.84
N SER A 9 11.43 -14.17 5.33
CA SER A 9 12.01 -13.57 6.54
C SER A 9 12.38 -12.09 6.33
N ASP A 10 12.65 -11.39 7.42
CA ASP A 10 13.23 -10.04 7.42
C ASP A 10 14.46 -9.93 6.51
N HIS A 11 15.44 -10.83 6.63
CA HIS A 11 16.64 -10.83 5.78
C HIS A 11 16.35 -11.00 4.29
N GLU A 12 15.33 -11.79 3.93
CA GLU A 12 14.91 -11.96 2.54
C GLU A 12 14.15 -10.72 2.03
N ILE A 13 13.37 -10.07 2.89
CA ILE A 13 12.72 -8.78 2.58
C ILE A 13 13.78 -7.69 2.38
N GLU A 14 14.80 -7.62 3.24
CA GLU A 14 15.95 -6.73 3.10
C GLU A 14 16.70 -6.98 1.79
N ALA A 15 16.87 -8.24 1.39
CA ALA A 15 17.47 -8.58 0.10
C ALA A 15 16.62 -8.06 -1.09
N LEU A 16 15.29 -8.13 -1.00
CA LEU A 16 14.40 -7.56 -2.01
C LEU A 16 14.47 -6.03 -2.08
N LEU A 17 14.66 -5.36 -0.94
CA LEU A 17 14.91 -3.92 -0.87
C LEU A 17 16.26 -3.57 -1.52
N GLY A 18 17.33 -4.29 -1.16
CA GLY A 18 18.66 -4.09 -1.75
C GLY A 18 18.75 -4.41 -3.24
N ALA A 19 17.80 -5.19 -3.78
CA ALA A 19 17.70 -5.54 -5.20
C ALA A 19 16.68 -4.68 -5.98
N ASP A 20 16.14 -3.60 -5.38
CA ASP A 20 15.10 -2.74 -5.97
C ASP A 20 13.81 -3.47 -6.39
N ALA A 21 13.56 -4.66 -5.86
CA ALA A 21 12.29 -5.38 -6.03
C ALA A 21 11.19 -4.78 -5.15
N ILE A 22 11.56 -4.24 -4.00
CA ILE A 22 10.76 -3.33 -3.18
C ILE A 22 11.50 -1.99 -3.19
N ARG A 23 10.84 -0.92 -3.64
CA ARG A 23 11.45 0.40 -3.74
C ARG A 23 10.73 1.40 -2.88
N THR A 24 11.50 2.33 -2.32
CA THR A 24 11.00 3.49 -1.60
C THR A 24 11.90 4.68 -1.90
N ASP A 25 11.31 5.88 -1.96
CA ASP A 25 12.06 7.10 -2.30
C ASP A 25 12.81 7.68 -1.09
N LEU A 26 12.44 7.29 0.13
CA LEU A 26 13.09 7.69 1.38
C LEU A 26 13.66 6.46 2.11
N PRO A 27 14.75 6.63 2.89
CA PRO A 27 15.23 5.58 3.78
C PRO A 27 14.10 4.97 4.62
N LEU A 28 14.22 3.68 4.92
CA LEU A 28 13.28 2.99 5.80
C LEU A 28 13.39 3.54 7.22
N ASP A 29 12.26 3.58 7.91
CA ASP A 29 12.24 3.92 9.32
C ASP A 29 12.79 2.77 10.16
N GLU A 30 13.30 3.08 11.36
CA GLU A 30 13.74 2.06 12.30
C GLU A 30 12.59 1.11 12.64
N GLY A 31 12.82 -0.20 12.47
CA GLY A 31 11.80 -1.22 12.69
C GLY A 31 10.72 -1.28 11.62
N GLN A 32 10.87 -0.64 10.45
CA GLN A 32 9.89 -0.78 9.38
C GLN A 32 9.85 -2.21 8.79
N VAL A 33 11.02 -2.86 8.71
CA VAL A 33 11.11 -4.31 8.41
C VAL A 33 10.81 -5.09 9.70
N GLN A 34 9.89 -6.04 9.59
CA GLN A 34 9.44 -6.92 10.66
C GLN A 34 9.90 -8.35 10.34
N PRO A 35 9.91 -9.29 11.33
CA PRO A 35 10.47 -10.62 11.14
C PRO A 35 9.97 -11.41 9.93
N ALA A 36 8.76 -11.12 9.44
CA ALA A 36 8.17 -11.74 8.25
C ALA A 36 7.21 -10.80 7.50
N SER A 37 7.38 -9.48 7.63
CA SER A 37 6.55 -8.49 6.94
C SER A 37 7.25 -7.14 6.80
N LEU A 38 6.67 -6.24 6.01
CA LEU A 38 7.13 -4.86 5.87
C LEU A 38 5.97 -3.93 6.19
N ASP A 39 6.19 -2.98 7.09
CA ASP A 39 5.24 -1.91 7.33
C ASP A 39 5.26 -0.93 6.15
N LEU A 40 4.06 -0.53 5.70
CA LEU A 40 3.86 0.37 4.57
C LEU A 40 3.58 1.79 5.07
N ARG A 41 4.10 2.79 4.37
CA ARG A 41 3.99 4.20 4.73
C ARG A 41 3.09 4.94 3.77
N LEU A 42 2.30 5.85 4.32
CA LEU A 42 1.45 6.75 3.54
C LEU A 42 2.33 7.81 2.88
N ALA A 43 2.09 8.10 1.61
CA ALA A 43 2.66 9.26 0.94
C ALA A 43 2.00 10.56 1.44
N GLU A 44 2.42 11.70 0.89
CA GLU A 44 2.00 13.03 1.32
C GLU A 44 0.55 13.39 0.93
N ASP A 45 -0.02 12.68 -0.04
CA ASP A 45 -1.35 12.96 -0.59
C ASP A 45 -2.39 11.92 -0.20
N ALA A 46 -3.53 12.36 0.33
CA ALA A 46 -4.75 11.56 0.39
C ALA A 46 -5.81 12.11 -0.57
N TYR A 47 -6.63 11.23 -1.11
CA TYR A 47 -7.72 11.56 -2.01
C TYR A 47 -9.03 11.10 -1.39
N ARG A 48 -9.92 12.04 -1.03
CA ARG A 48 -11.26 11.68 -0.57
C ARG A 48 -12.06 11.15 -1.75
N LEU A 49 -12.58 9.94 -1.62
CA LEU A 49 -13.37 9.28 -2.64
C LEU A 49 -14.86 9.30 -2.28
N ARG A 50 -15.70 9.31 -3.31
CA ARG A 50 -17.15 9.12 -3.13
C ARG A 50 -17.48 7.67 -2.73
N ALA A 51 -16.77 6.72 -3.31
CA ALA A 51 -16.92 5.29 -3.06
C ALA A 51 -15.60 4.57 -3.33
N SER A 52 -15.44 3.38 -2.75
CA SER A 52 -14.35 2.47 -3.11
C SER A 52 -14.51 1.94 -4.54
N PHE A 53 -13.41 1.57 -5.17
CA PHE A 53 -13.39 1.00 -6.51
C PHE A 53 -12.34 -0.12 -6.63
N LEU A 54 -12.48 -0.93 -7.67
CA LEU A 54 -11.45 -1.87 -8.11
C LEU A 54 -11.00 -1.47 -9.53
N PRO A 55 -9.68 -1.32 -9.79
CA PRO A 55 -9.19 -0.94 -11.12
C PRO A 55 -9.58 -1.91 -12.25
N GLY A 56 -9.84 -3.18 -11.91
CA GLY A 56 -10.06 -4.22 -12.91
C GLY A 56 -8.77 -4.59 -13.63
N LYS A 57 -8.86 -5.45 -14.64
CA LYS A 57 -7.68 -6.06 -15.29
C LYS A 57 -6.88 -5.10 -16.21
N ASP A 58 -7.52 -4.04 -16.69
CA ASP A 58 -6.99 -3.21 -17.78
C ASP A 58 -6.48 -1.84 -17.32
N ARG A 59 -6.76 -1.44 -16.07
CA ARG A 59 -6.52 -0.07 -15.61
C ARG A 59 -5.62 0.00 -14.38
N THR A 60 -4.98 1.14 -14.24
CA THR A 60 -4.21 1.55 -13.07
C THR A 60 -5.12 2.27 -12.07
N VAL A 61 -4.69 2.29 -10.81
CA VAL A 61 -5.35 3.07 -9.75
C VAL A 61 -5.34 4.56 -10.10
N ALA A 62 -4.25 5.05 -10.70
CA ALA A 62 -4.14 6.44 -11.13
C ALA A 62 -5.17 6.80 -12.22
N GLU A 63 -5.37 5.93 -13.22
CA GLU A 63 -6.39 6.14 -14.26
C GLU A 63 -7.82 6.10 -13.71
N MET A 64 -8.09 5.27 -12.69
CA MET A 64 -9.37 5.27 -11.99
C MET A 64 -9.60 6.59 -11.24
N LEU A 65 -8.56 7.11 -10.62
CA LEU A 65 -8.65 8.35 -9.84
C LEU A 65 -9.02 9.56 -10.71
N GLN A 66 -8.62 9.56 -11.99
CA GLN A 66 -8.95 10.61 -12.95
C GLN A 66 -10.39 10.52 -13.50
N GLU A 67 -11.15 9.48 -13.17
CA GLU A 67 -12.52 9.38 -13.65
C GLU A 67 -13.43 10.45 -13.01
N PRO A 68 -14.30 11.10 -13.81
CA PRO A 68 -15.26 12.06 -13.29
C PRO A 68 -16.13 11.47 -12.18
N GLY A 69 -16.08 12.09 -11.00
CA GLY A 69 -16.91 11.72 -9.85
C GLY A 69 -16.32 10.67 -8.90
N ILE A 70 -15.12 10.13 -9.18
CA ILE A 70 -14.43 9.22 -8.27
C ILE A 70 -13.82 9.95 -7.07
N HIS A 71 -12.93 10.91 -7.32
CA HIS A 71 -12.33 11.73 -6.27
C HIS A 71 -13.07 13.05 -6.08
N MET A 72 -13.15 13.50 -4.84
CA MET A 72 -13.80 14.74 -4.46
C MET A 72 -12.78 15.87 -4.31
N HIS A 73 -11.76 15.64 -3.48
CA HIS A 73 -10.66 16.58 -3.28
C HIS A 73 -9.39 15.85 -2.77
N ARG A 74 -8.25 16.49 -3.01
CA ARG A 74 -6.94 16.11 -2.44
C ARG A 74 -6.80 16.71 -1.04
N ILE A 75 -6.14 15.97 -0.16
CA ILE A 75 -5.84 16.31 1.23
C ILE A 75 -4.32 16.15 1.39
N ASP A 76 -3.67 17.17 1.94
CA ASP A 76 -2.23 17.16 2.27
C ASP A 76 -2.02 16.54 3.66
N LEU A 77 -1.12 15.57 3.76
CA LEU A 77 -0.79 14.82 4.98
C LEU A 77 0.50 15.29 5.66
N THR A 78 1.21 16.31 5.14
CA THR A 78 2.59 16.62 5.54
C THR A 78 2.73 17.22 6.95
N LYS A 79 2.46 18.52 7.14
CA LYS A 79 2.92 19.27 8.33
C LYS A 79 1.97 19.24 9.52
N GLU A 80 0.67 19.35 9.29
CA GLU A 80 -0.32 19.37 10.38
C GLU A 80 -1.07 18.03 10.51
N GLY A 81 -0.73 17.07 9.65
CA GLY A 81 -1.54 15.88 9.42
C GLY A 81 -2.92 16.24 8.85
N ALA A 82 -3.79 15.24 8.77
CA ALA A 82 -5.18 15.45 8.38
C ALA A 82 -6.11 14.53 9.16
N VAL A 83 -7.35 15.00 9.37
CA VAL A 83 -8.41 14.18 9.98
C VAL A 83 -9.13 13.41 8.87
N LEU A 84 -9.12 12.08 8.98
CA LEU A 84 -9.91 11.19 8.12
C LEU A 84 -11.22 10.85 8.83
N GLU A 85 -12.31 11.48 8.38
CA GLU A 85 -13.65 11.30 8.96
C GLU A 85 -14.16 9.85 8.87
N THR A 86 -14.91 9.42 9.89
CA THR A 86 -15.60 8.13 9.89
C THR A 86 -16.66 8.08 8.78
N GLY A 87 -16.88 6.88 8.23
CA GLY A 87 -17.83 6.68 7.12
C GLY A 87 -17.37 7.24 5.77
N CYS A 88 -16.18 7.83 5.69
CA CYS A 88 -15.59 8.34 4.45
C CYS A 88 -14.53 7.38 3.91
N VAL A 89 -14.31 7.44 2.60
CA VAL A 89 -13.31 6.63 1.90
C VAL A 89 -12.17 7.53 1.45
N TYR A 90 -10.94 7.07 1.69
CA TYR A 90 -9.73 7.76 1.29
C TYR A 90 -8.81 6.80 0.54
N LEU A 91 -8.24 7.28 -0.56
CA LEU A 91 -7.15 6.61 -1.25
C LEU A 91 -5.87 7.37 -0.96
N VAL A 92 -4.85 6.67 -0.49
CA VAL A 92 -3.54 7.25 -0.17
C VAL A 92 -2.50 6.45 -0.94
N PRO A 93 -1.74 7.05 -1.87
CA PRO A 93 -0.57 6.40 -2.45
C PRO A 93 0.38 5.98 -1.32
N LEU A 94 1.02 4.83 -1.50
CA LEU A 94 2.06 4.39 -0.58
C LEU A 94 3.42 4.90 -1.03
N MET A 95 4.34 5.06 -0.08
CA MET A 95 5.74 5.39 -0.37
C MET A 95 6.50 4.20 -0.98
N GLU A 96 6.00 2.99 -0.77
CA GLU A 96 6.60 1.77 -1.30
C GLU A 96 5.98 1.36 -2.65
N SER A 97 6.82 0.91 -3.58
CA SER A 97 6.42 0.31 -4.85
C SER A 97 7.07 -1.05 -5.06
N LEU A 98 6.42 -1.92 -5.82
CA LEU A 98 6.83 -3.31 -5.99
C LEU A 98 7.14 -3.65 -7.45
N ARG A 99 8.23 -4.39 -7.66
CA ARG A 99 8.59 -5.10 -8.88
C ARG A 99 9.10 -6.49 -8.51
N LEU A 100 8.20 -7.31 -7.96
CA LEU A 100 8.55 -8.62 -7.42
C LEU A 100 9.07 -9.59 -8.50
N PRO A 101 10.13 -10.37 -8.20
CA PRO A 101 10.58 -11.47 -9.05
C PRO A 101 9.51 -12.53 -9.28
N ALA A 102 9.66 -13.30 -10.36
CA ALA A 102 8.80 -14.46 -10.61
C ALA A 102 8.87 -15.46 -9.45
N GLY A 103 7.72 -16.01 -9.07
CA GLY A 103 7.60 -16.95 -7.95
C GLY A 103 7.37 -16.30 -6.58
N ILE A 104 7.46 -14.97 -6.48
CA ILE A 104 7.16 -14.23 -5.26
C ILE A 104 5.81 -13.54 -5.39
N ALA A 105 4.97 -13.69 -4.36
CA ALA A 105 3.70 -12.99 -4.22
C ALA A 105 3.61 -12.38 -2.82
N ALA A 106 2.81 -11.33 -2.67
CA ALA A 106 2.62 -10.64 -1.41
C ALA A 106 1.13 -10.56 -1.04
N ARG A 107 0.86 -10.44 0.25
CA ARG A 107 -0.46 -10.13 0.81
C ARG A 107 -0.30 -9.01 1.82
N ALA A 108 -1.30 -8.15 1.94
CA ALA A 108 -1.32 -7.07 2.92
C ALA A 108 -2.44 -7.30 3.93
N ASN A 109 -2.15 -6.96 5.19
CA ASN A 109 -3.09 -6.97 6.30
C ASN A 109 -2.93 -5.66 7.09
N PRO A 110 -4.01 -5.17 7.73
CA PRO A 110 -3.88 -4.07 8.67
C PRO A 110 -2.97 -4.46 9.83
N LYS A 111 -2.17 -3.52 10.33
CA LYS A 111 -1.48 -3.68 11.61
C LYS A 111 -2.50 -3.84 12.73
N SER A 112 -2.15 -4.57 13.78
CA SER A 112 -3.04 -4.80 14.93
C SER A 112 -3.49 -3.49 15.58
N SER A 113 -2.62 -2.47 15.64
CA SER A 113 -2.96 -1.13 16.09
C SER A 113 -4.04 -0.46 15.24
N THR A 114 -3.99 -0.62 13.92
CA THR A 114 -5.01 -0.12 12.98
C THR A 114 -6.37 -0.77 13.23
N GLY A 115 -6.38 -2.09 13.47
CA GLY A 115 -7.62 -2.81 13.79
C GLY A 115 -8.25 -2.37 15.13
N ARG A 116 -7.43 -2.02 16.12
CA ARG A 116 -7.92 -1.59 17.45
C ARG A 116 -8.62 -0.24 17.46
N ILE A 117 -8.39 0.60 16.45
CA ILE A 117 -9.05 1.90 16.29
C ILE A 117 -10.17 1.85 15.24
N ASP A 118 -10.59 0.64 14.83
CA ASP A 118 -11.66 0.40 13.86
C ASP A 118 -11.46 1.11 12.51
N VAL A 119 -10.20 1.21 12.07
CA VAL A 119 -9.86 1.76 10.75
C VAL A 119 -9.83 0.64 9.72
N PHE A 120 -10.80 0.67 8.80
CA PHE A 120 -10.85 -0.26 7.68
C PHE A 120 -9.82 0.11 6.61
N THR A 121 -8.92 -0.82 6.27
CA THR A 121 -7.93 -0.63 5.21
C THR A 121 -7.96 -1.76 4.18
N ARG A 122 -7.62 -1.39 2.94
CA ARG A 122 -7.42 -2.30 1.80
C ARG A 122 -6.24 -1.81 0.98
N LEU A 123 -5.34 -2.71 0.64
CA LEU A 123 -4.32 -2.45 -0.37
C LEU A 123 -4.93 -2.67 -1.74
N VAL A 124 -4.74 -1.72 -2.66
CA VAL A 124 -5.11 -1.84 -4.06
C VAL A 124 -3.88 -1.71 -4.94
N THR A 125 -3.79 -2.53 -5.97
CA THR A 125 -2.70 -2.51 -6.96
C THR A 125 -3.26 -2.25 -8.35
N ASN A 126 -2.39 -1.81 -9.25
CA ASN A 126 -2.76 -1.67 -10.66
C ASN A 126 -3.18 -3.02 -11.24
N ARG A 127 -4.17 -3.01 -12.14
CA ARG A 127 -4.63 -4.19 -12.89
C ARG A 127 -5.15 -5.33 -12.00
N SER A 128 -5.67 -5.02 -10.81
CA SER A 128 -6.14 -6.01 -9.84
C SER A 128 -7.62 -6.39 -10.05
N ARG A 129 -7.97 -7.61 -9.64
CA ARG A 129 -9.35 -8.11 -9.59
C ARG A 129 -9.74 -8.39 -8.14
N ALA A 130 -11.06 -8.42 -7.88
CA ALA A 130 -11.63 -8.93 -6.63
C ALA A 130 -11.24 -10.40 -6.39
#